data_AF-A0A397U0Q1-F1
#
_entry.id   AF-A0A397U0Q1-F1
#
_cell.length_a   1.000
_cell.length_b   1.000
_cell.length_c   1.000
_cell.angle_alpha   90.00
_cell.angle_beta   90.00
_cell.angle_gamma   90.00
#
_symmetry.space_group_name_H-M   'P 1'
#
loop_
_entity.id
_entity.type
_entity.pdbx_description
1 polymer ?
#
loop_
_entity_poly.entity_id
_entity_poly.type
_entity_poly.pdbx_seq_one_letter_code
_entity_poly.pdbx_strand_id
1 'polypeptide(L)'
;MKNQQVQELDKMLKSEHMAMNVLLKNADEYGMTRIMSDLVKADFLQRKDPFLLNLLALFRIMMLRDLKKKAKIRIDEGAFLLGVLDETNTLKENQIYCCKSDPQNPNVRQVIKGTCVVYRNPCFHPGDIRVVTAVECRNLDHLVDVVVFPSQGFRDIPSQCSGGDLDGDDFTIIYDERLIPTRINEEPMNYEAPKPELVDNVTIDHIKKFFVNYINADQLGSIANAHLAKADEAPNGAFHGSCIRLAQLHSEAVDFPKTGKSSIFPPKLRVKRFPDFMEKPDKPSYPSQKVLGKLYRSIEVSEFIPYTDIVFDDRLLVPGYEAYLEDARACKRDYDSEVRGLMNQYGVLLEYEVASGFIVNTVLKVEKKKPRDVQKSISDMIAVIRRLYKKRFEKEFYVEGPEGTNIIPPEARSFMEAKASAWYYVTYHRDEIGDDPSDQMISFPWVNHEILCEIAMKSSGKKRERAFNDVVYKQDNQDKKSYRASSLTSSASSSSSSSSSSRSSSSSNFIDYTQYTQKDPIDYSFDIDYLESQGDGMDRLISSITQSKQSRMNWY
;
A
#
# COMPACT_ATOMS: atom_id res chain seq x y z
N MET A 1 9.98 15.50 9.33
CA MET A 1 9.25 14.28 8.95
C MET A 1 8.42 14.48 7.69
N LYS A 2 7.24 15.15 7.72
CA LYS A 2 6.39 15.34 6.52
C LYS A 2 7.11 15.90 5.29
N ASN A 3 7.85 17.00 5.41
CA ASN A 3 8.57 17.61 4.27
C ASN A 3 9.58 16.65 3.64
N GLN A 4 10.28 15.87 4.45
CA GLN A 4 11.21 14.86 3.97
C GLN A 4 10.48 13.77 3.20
N GLN A 5 9.36 13.25 3.73
CA GLN A 5 8.57 12.23 3.05
C GLN A 5 8.04 12.72 1.69
N VAL A 6 7.58 13.98 1.59
CA VAL A 6 7.18 14.57 0.29
C VAL A 6 8.37 14.64 -0.67
N GLN A 7 9.54 15.10 -0.21
CA GLN A 7 10.75 15.13 -1.05
C GLN A 7 11.20 13.74 -1.51
N GLU A 8 11.08 12.72 -0.67
CA GLU A 8 11.38 11.33 -1.02
C GLU A 8 10.44 10.83 -2.11
N LEU A 9 9.13 11.09 -1.97
CA LEU A 9 8.11 10.77 -2.96
C LEU A 9 8.34 11.49 -4.30
N ASP A 10 8.84 12.73 -4.29
CA ASP A 10 9.16 13.43 -5.54
C ASP A 10 10.42 12.89 -6.22
N LYS A 11 11.44 12.54 -5.44
CA LYS A 11 12.70 11.99 -5.95
C LYS A 11 12.54 10.56 -6.49
N MET A 12 11.55 9.80 -6.00
CA MET A 12 11.31 8.42 -6.42
C MET A 12 11.06 8.29 -7.92
N LEU A 13 10.46 9.31 -8.56
CA LEU A 13 10.17 9.28 -10.01
C LEU A 13 11.41 9.40 -10.89
N LYS A 14 12.57 9.77 -10.32
CA LYS A 14 13.80 10.06 -11.08
C LYS A 14 15.02 9.26 -10.60
N SER A 15 14.96 8.68 -9.42
CA SER A 15 16.10 7.98 -8.80
C SER A 15 15.67 6.57 -8.39
N GLU A 16 16.31 5.57 -8.98
CA GLU A 16 16.06 4.16 -8.69
C GLU A 16 16.32 3.82 -7.23
N HIS A 17 17.42 4.31 -6.67
CA HIS A 17 17.72 4.15 -5.24
C HIS A 17 16.58 4.71 -4.35
N MET A 18 16.08 5.90 -4.68
CA MET A 18 14.96 6.49 -3.93
C MET A 18 13.65 5.74 -4.14
N ALA A 19 13.36 5.30 -5.37
CA ALA A 19 12.21 4.46 -5.69
C ALA A 19 12.23 3.17 -4.86
N MET A 20 13.34 2.44 -4.89
CA MET A 20 13.55 1.23 -4.11
C MET A 20 13.34 1.45 -2.62
N ASN A 21 14.00 2.47 -2.05
CA ASN A 21 13.86 2.79 -0.63
C ASN A 21 12.40 3.10 -0.25
N VAL A 22 11.70 3.91 -1.04
CA VAL A 22 10.30 4.26 -0.78
C VAL A 22 9.38 3.05 -0.92
N LEU A 23 9.52 2.26 -1.98
CA LEU A 23 8.67 1.09 -2.24
C LEU A 23 8.82 0.03 -1.16
N LEU A 24 10.06 -0.33 -0.80
CA LEU A 24 10.35 -1.34 0.24
C LEU A 24 9.82 -0.94 1.63
N LYS A 25 9.72 0.38 1.89
CA LYS A 25 9.18 0.92 3.14
C LYS A 25 7.66 1.01 3.18
N ASN A 26 6.99 0.72 2.07
CA ASN A 26 5.54 0.85 1.93
C ASN A 26 4.96 -0.41 1.30
N ALA A 27 5.28 -1.57 1.87
CA ALA A 27 4.74 -2.85 1.42
C ALA A 27 3.21 -2.83 1.40
N ASP A 28 2.63 -3.39 0.33
CA ASP A 28 1.19 -3.49 0.13
C ASP A 28 0.74 -4.95 0.11
N GLU A 29 -0.51 -5.19 0.53
CA GLU A 29 -1.14 -6.51 0.65
C GLU A 29 -1.12 -7.29 -0.68
N TYR A 30 -1.21 -6.60 -1.82
CA TYR A 30 -1.28 -7.19 -3.15
C TYR A 30 0.08 -7.31 -3.85
N GLY A 31 1.17 -6.93 -3.18
CA GLY A 31 2.54 -7.08 -3.66
C GLY A 31 2.96 -6.17 -4.81
N MET A 32 2.19 -5.12 -5.15
CA MET A 32 2.56 -4.22 -6.25
C MET A 32 3.84 -3.43 -6.02
N THR A 33 4.12 -3.05 -4.78
CA THR A 33 5.37 -2.38 -4.40
C THR A 33 6.58 -3.28 -4.62
N ARG A 34 6.43 -4.60 -4.42
CA ARG A 34 7.45 -5.60 -4.76
C ARG A 34 7.64 -5.72 -6.27
N ILE A 35 6.55 -5.83 -7.02
CA ILE A 35 6.59 -5.87 -8.50
C ILE A 35 7.34 -4.62 -9.02
N MET A 36 6.91 -3.42 -8.62
CA MET A 36 7.58 -2.18 -9.01
C MET A 36 9.05 -2.15 -8.59
N SER A 37 9.39 -2.69 -7.42
CA SER A 37 10.78 -2.78 -6.97
C SER A 37 11.62 -3.68 -7.88
N ASP A 38 11.09 -4.81 -8.31
CA ASP A 38 11.81 -5.72 -9.22
C ASP A 38 11.95 -5.11 -10.62
N LEU A 39 10.96 -4.36 -11.09
CA LEU A 39 11.06 -3.59 -12.34
C LEU A 39 12.13 -2.48 -12.23
N VAL A 40 12.19 -1.77 -11.10
CA VAL A 40 13.23 -0.75 -10.86
C VAL A 40 14.62 -1.38 -10.84
N LYS A 41 14.80 -2.55 -10.20
CA LYS A 41 16.09 -3.28 -10.20
C LYS A 41 16.53 -3.73 -11.60
N ALA A 42 15.57 -3.95 -12.51
CA ALA A 42 15.84 -4.35 -13.89
C ALA A 42 16.07 -3.16 -14.86
N ASP A 43 16.32 -1.97 -14.32
CA ASP A 43 16.58 -0.69 -15.04
C ASP A 43 15.40 -0.19 -15.90
N PHE A 44 14.16 -0.65 -15.65
CA PHE A 44 13.00 -0.18 -16.42
C PHE A 44 12.68 1.30 -16.18
N LEU A 45 13.06 1.85 -15.03
CA LEU A 45 12.90 3.29 -14.75
C LEU A 45 13.83 4.14 -15.64
N GLN A 46 15.10 3.76 -15.77
CA GLN A 46 16.04 4.42 -16.70
C GLN A 46 15.60 4.33 -18.16
N ARG A 47 14.98 3.21 -18.54
CA ARG A 47 14.45 2.98 -19.90
C ARG A 47 13.12 3.69 -20.17
N LYS A 48 12.56 4.38 -19.16
CA LYS A 48 11.28 5.07 -19.22
C LYS A 48 10.13 4.14 -19.63
N ASP A 49 10.12 2.94 -19.07
CA ASP A 49 9.02 2.00 -19.31
C ASP A 49 7.67 2.65 -18.89
N PRO A 50 6.70 2.76 -19.81
CA PRO A 50 5.44 3.45 -19.54
C PRO A 50 4.63 2.78 -18.44
N PHE A 51 4.63 1.45 -18.35
CA PHE A 51 3.90 0.76 -17.29
C PHE A 51 4.46 1.13 -15.91
N LEU A 52 5.77 0.98 -15.70
CA LEU A 52 6.41 1.34 -14.42
C LEU A 52 6.24 2.82 -14.08
N LEU A 53 6.44 3.73 -15.04
CA LEU A 53 6.33 5.18 -14.81
C LEU A 53 4.93 5.56 -14.34
N ASN A 54 3.88 5.00 -14.97
CA ASN A 54 2.50 5.23 -14.57
C ASN A 54 2.21 4.67 -13.18
N LEU A 55 2.71 3.48 -12.86
CA LEU A 55 2.51 2.89 -11.53
C LEU A 55 3.19 3.71 -10.42
N LEU A 56 4.43 4.17 -10.64
CA LEU A 56 5.15 5.02 -9.68
C LEU A 56 4.44 6.37 -9.47
N ALA A 57 3.89 6.95 -10.54
CA ALA A 57 3.14 8.20 -10.47
C ALA A 57 1.82 8.03 -9.70
N LEU A 58 1.06 6.96 -9.96
CA LEU A 58 -0.15 6.61 -9.20
C LEU A 58 0.15 6.35 -7.73
N PHE A 59 1.19 5.54 -7.45
CA PHE A 59 1.65 5.26 -6.10
C PHE A 59 2.00 6.56 -5.34
N ARG A 60 2.77 7.45 -5.97
CA ARG A 60 3.10 8.76 -5.39
C ARG A 60 1.84 9.55 -5.05
N ILE A 61 0.86 9.61 -5.96
CA ILE A 61 -0.39 10.33 -5.73
C ILE A 61 -1.16 9.73 -4.55
N MET A 62 -1.25 8.41 -4.47
CA MET A 62 -1.88 7.72 -3.33
C MET A 62 -1.20 8.06 -2.00
N MET A 63 0.13 8.00 -1.95
CA MET A 63 0.90 8.32 -0.75
C MET A 63 0.73 9.79 -0.34
N LEU A 64 0.69 10.72 -1.30
CA LEU A 64 0.41 12.13 -1.03
C LEU A 64 -1.03 12.36 -0.56
N ARG A 65 -2.02 11.62 -1.09
CA ARG A 65 -3.41 11.65 -0.62
C ARG A 65 -3.53 11.13 0.81
N ASP A 66 -2.85 10.05 1.15
CA ASP A 66 -2.80 9.52 2.52
C ASP A 66 -2.14 10.51 3.49
N LEU A 67 -1.04 11.15 3.08
CA LEU A 67 -0.43 12.23 3.84
C LEU A 67 -1.37 13.42 4.03
N LYS A 68 -2.06 13.84 2.96
CA LYS A 68 -2.95 15.01 2.98
C LYS A 68 -4.20 14.77 3.82
N LYS A 69 -4.90 13.67 3.56
CA LYS A 69 -6.23 13.40 4.12
C LYS A 69 -6.21 12.65 5.45
N LYS A 70 -5.15 11.89 5.72
CA LYS A 70 -5.04 11.06 6.94
C LYS A 70 -3.86 11.44 7.81
N ALA A 71 -3.05 12.41 7.41
CA ALA A 71 -1.79 12.76 8.10
C ALA A 71 -0.90 11.52 8.34
N LYS A 72 -0.88 10.58 7.40
CA LYS A 72 -0.15 9.30 7.49
C LYS A 72 1.36 9.51 7.33
N ILE A 73 1.98 10.09 8.36
CA ILE A 73 3.41 10.40 8.40
C ILE A 73 4.17 9.17 8.88
N ARG A 74 5.18 8.76 8.11
CA ARG A 74 6.06 7.65 8.48
C ARG A 74 6.94 8.05 9.66
N ILE A 75 7.02 7.16 10.66
CA ILE A 75 7.91 7.25 11.82
C ILE A 75 8.84 6.04 11.76
N ASP A 76 10.14 6.28 11.54
CA ASP A 76 11.12 5.19 11.40
C ASP A 76 11.49 4.56 12.75
N GLU A 77 11.49 5.39 13.79
CA GLU A 77 11.69 4.99 15.19
C GLU A 77 10.34 4.71 15.87
N GLY A 78 9.58 3.80 15.26
CA GLY A 78 8.30 3.32 15.77
C GLY A 78 8.02 1.86 15.36
N ALA A 79 7.02 1.28 16.00
CA ALA A 79 6.52 -0.07 15.72
C ALA A 79 5.03 -0.18 16.08
N PHE A 80 4.32 -1.10 15.44
CA PHE A 80 2.95 -1.48 15.76
C PHE A 80 2.95 -2.99 15.98
N LEU A 81 2.85 -3.41 17.24
CA LEU A 81 3.15 -4.77 17.67
C LEU A 81 2.06 -5.30 18.58
N LEU A 82 1.83 -6.61 18.50
CA LEU A 82 0.98 -7.36 19.43
C LEU A 82 1.50 -7.21 20.87
N GLY A 83 0.59 -6.94 21.80
CA GLY A 83 0.88 -6.90 23.23
C GLY A 83 0.89 -8.28 23.87
N VAL A 84 1.88 -8.56 24.71
CA VAL A 84 1.96 -9.79 25.53
C VAL A 84 2.37 -9.48 26.98
N LEU A 85 2.13 -10.44 27.88
CA LEU A 85 2.47 -10.32 29.30
C LEU A 85 3.87 -10.85 29.58
N ASP A 86 4.61 -10.21 30.48
CA ASP A 86 5.82 -10.76 31.07
C ASP A 86 5.47 -11.86 32.09
N GLU A 87 5.47 -13.11 31.64
CA GLU A 87 5.26 -14.29 32.50
C GLU A 87 6.46 -14.58 33.42
N THR A 88 7.61 -13.97 33.18
CA THR A 88 8.84 -14.18 33.98
C THR A 88 8.91 -13.26 35.19
N ASN A 89 8.01 -12.27 35.27
CA ASN A 89 7.94 -11.31 36.36
C ASN A 89 9.26 -10.52 36.57
N THR A 90 9.93 -10.18 35.48
CA THR A 90 11.24 -9.51 35.46
C THR A 90 11.16 -8.01 35.19
N LEU A 91 10.17 -7.57 34.42
CA LEU A 91 9.91 -6.16 34.12
C LEU A 91 9.27 -5.48 35.33
N LYS A 92 9.79 -4.29 35.68
CA LYS A 92 9.22 -3.43 36.71
C LYS A 92 8.05 -2.60 36.17
N GLU A 93 7.30 -1.98 37.06
CA GLU A 93 6.28 -1.00 36.70
C GLU A 93 6.84 0.08 35.75
N ASN A 94 6.09 0.41 34.70
CA ASN A 94 6.48 1.34 33.62
C ASN A 94 7.70 0.91 32.77
N GLN A 95 8.16 -0.34 32.88
CA GLN A 95 9.13 -0.92 31.94
C GLN A 95 8.42 -1.78 30.90
N ILE A 96 8.93 -1.77 29.67
CA ILE A 96 8.52 -2.71 28.63
C ILE A 96 9.76 -3.40 28.05
N TYR A 97 9.57 -4.57 27.46
CA TYR A 97 10.56 -5.15 26.55
C TYR A 97 9.98 -5.16 25.14
N CYS A 98 10.78 -4.74 24.16
CA CYS A 98 10.36 -4.68 22.77
C CYS A 98 11.55 -5.03 21.89
N CYS A 99 11.36 -6.06 21.06
CA CYS A 99 12.35 -6.52 20.11
C CYS A 99 11.65 -6.70 18.77
N LYS A 100 12.19 -6.08 17.72
CA LYS A 100 11.65 -6.20 16.35
C LYS A 100 12.65 -6.86 15.42
N SER A 101 12.16 -7.62 14.46
CA SER A 101 12.94 -8.14 13.34
C SER A 101 13.07 -7.09 12.23
N ASP A 102 14.14 -7.18 11.44
CA ASP A 102 14.25 -6.40 10.21
C ASP A 102 13.34 -7.02 9.14
N PRO A 103 12.37 -6.28 8.56
CA PRO A 103 11.49 -6.79 7.53
C PRO A 103 12.22 -7.34 6.29
N GLN A 104 13.42 -6.86 6.00
CA GLN A 104 14.25 -7.33 4.88
C GLN A 104 15.15 -8.50 5.26
N ASN A 105 15.47 -8.65 6.54
CA ASN A 105 16.28 -9.76 7.04
C ASN A 105 15.80 -10.19 8.43
N PRO A 106 14.82 -11.10 8.52
CA PRO A 106 14.23 -11.52 9.80
C PRO A 106 15.22 -12.11 10.81
N ASN A 107 16.43 -12.48 10.37
CA ASN A 107 17.51 -12.93 11.27
C ASN A 107 18.16 -11.78 12.06
N VAL A 108 18.00 -10.54 11.58
CA VAL A 108 18.49 -9.34 12.26
C VAL A 108 17.40 -8.87 13.22
N ARG A 109 17.75 -8.82 14.51
CA ARG A 109 16.86 -8.38 15.58
C ARG A 109 17.37 -7.07 16.18
N GLN A 110 16.44 -6.18 16.50
CA GLN A 110 16.71 -4.91 17.16
C GLN A 110 15.94 -4.84 18.47
N VAL A 111 16.68 -4.89 19.59
CA VAL A 111 16.12 -4.62 20.93
C VAL A 111 16.01 -3.11 21.11
N ILE A 112 14.80 -2.62 21.36
CA ILE A 112 14.53 -1.21 21.63
C ILE A 112 14.89 -0.89 23.08
N LYS A 113 15.56 0.24 23.31
CA LYS A 113 16.00 0.68 24.63
C LYS A 113 15.72 2.17 24.82
N GLY A 114 15.50 2.59 26.06
CA GLY A 114 15.31 4.00 26.42
C GLY A 114 13.85 4.41 26.53
N THR A 115 13.59 5.72 26.51
CA THR A 115 12.24 6.27 26.67
C THR A 115 11.39 5.99 25.43
N CYS A 116 10.17 5.49 25.64
CA CYS A 116 9.23 5.20 24.58
C CYS A 116 7.83 5.72 24.94
N VAL A 117 7.06 6.06 23.92
CA VAL A 117 5.61 6.26 23.99
C VAL A 117 4.93 4.96 23.59
N VAL A 118 3.93 4.54 24.36
CA VAL A 118 3.03 3.43 24.05
C VAL A 118 1.58 3.92 24.10
N TYR A 119 0.79 3.54 23.10
CA TYR A 119 -0.64 3.79 23.08
C TYR A 119 -1.35 2.78 22.16
N ARG A 120 -2.68 2.69 22.29
CA ARG A 120 -3.55 1.88 21.41
C ARG A 120 -4.40 2.78 20.53
N ASN A 121 -4.69 2.34 19.31
CA ASN A 121 -5.65 3.01 18.44
C ASN A 121 -7.05 2.41 18.66
N PRO A 122 -8.12 3.21 18.65
CA PRO A 122 -8.14 4.68 18.61
C PRO A 122 -7.72 5.33 19.95
N CYS A 123 -7.01 6.45 19.90
CA CYS A 123 -6.57 7.21 21.08
C CYS A 123 -7.40 8.50 21.23
N PHE A 124 -8.27 8.58 22.23
CA PHE A 124 -9.20 9.72 22.42
C PHE A 124 -8.87 10.54 23.66
N HIS A 125 -8.61 9.88 24.78
CA HIS A 125 -8.35 10.53 26.05
C HIS A 125 -6.87 10.92 26.15
N PRO A 126 -6.51 12.11 26.66
CA PRO A 126 -5.11 12.49 26.83
C PRO A 126 -4.26 11.52 27.66
N GLY A 127 -4.89 10.83 28.62
CA GLY A 127 -4.26 9.79 29.45
C GLY A 127 -4.06 8.43 28.77
N ASP A 128 -4.54 8.24 27.54
CA ASP A 128 -4.36 6.99 26.77
C ASP A 128 -2.92 6.77 26.28
N ILE A 129 -2.09 7.82 26.35
CA ILE A 129 -0.71 7.81 25.92
C ILE A 129 0.18 7.61 27.15
N ARG A 130 0.98 6.54 27.14
CA ARG A 130 1.89 6.20 28.23
C ARG A 130 3.33 6.39 27.81
N VAL A 131 4.11 7.09 28.64
CA VAL A 131 5.57 7.19 28.52
C VAL A 131 6.18 6.16 29.46
N VAL A 132 6.93 5.23 28.87
CA VAL A 132 7.51 4.05 29.51
C VAL A 132 9.01 3.96 29.20
N THR A 133 9.71 3.04 29.85
CA THR A 133 11.13 2.76 29.56
C THR A 133 11.26 1.38 28.93
N ALA A 134 11.70 1.30 27.68
CA ALA A 134 12.11 0.05 27.06
C ALA A 134 13.47 -0.39 27.64
N VAL A 135 13.52 -1.63 28.13
CA VAL A 135 14.72 -2.21 28.76
C VAL A 135 15.13 -3.49 28.06
N GLU A 136 16.42 -3.77 28.07
CA GLU A 136 16.94 -5.07 27.68
C GLU A 136 16.67 -6.09 28.79
N CYS A 137 16.08 -7.24 28.45
CA CYS A 137 15.79 -8.29 29.41
C CYS A 137 16.09 -9.67 28.81
N ARG A 138 17.19 -10.29 29.27
CA ARG A 138 17.65 -11.59 28.75
C ARG A 138 16.63 -12.71 28.86
N ASN A 139 15.79 -12.67 29.90
CA ASN A 139 14.76 -13.68 30.10
C ASN A 139 13.66 -13.61 29.01
N LEU A 140 13.58 -12.49 28.28
CA LEU A 140 12.59 -12.21 27.24
C LEU A 140 13.20 -12.22 25.82
N ASP A 141 14.48 -12.57 25.64
CA ASP A 141 15.19 -12.55 24.35
C ASP A 141 14.55 -13.45 23.27
N HIS A 142 13.76 -14.44 23.70
CA HIS A 142 13.02 -15.34 22.83
C HIS A 142 11.76 -14.70 22.21
N LEU A 143 11.27 -13.60 22.78
CA LEU A 143 10.11 -12.85 22.29
C LEU A 143 10.57 -11.80 21.27
N VAL A 144 10.03 -11.87 20.06
CA VAL A 144 10.36 -11.01 18.92
C VAL A 144 9.07 -10.63 18.21
N ASP A 145 9.02 -9.41 17.68
CA ASP A 145 7.86 -8.82 16.99
C ASP A 145 6.61 -8.70 17.89
N VAL A 146 6.84 -8.50 19.18
CA VAL A 146 5.84 -8.24 20.22
C VAL A 146 6.34 -7.16 21.18
N VAL A 147 5.41 -6.48 21.85
CA VAL A 147 5.72 -5.66 23.03
C VAL A 147 5.29 -6.39 24.29
N VAL A 148 6.23 -6.54 25.22
CA VAL A 148 6.02 -7.25 26.47
C VAL A 148 5.78 -6.25 27.59
N PHE A 149 4.63 -6.37 28.25
CA PHE A 149 4.20 -5.54 29.36
C PHE A 149 4.49 -6.20 30.71
N PRO A 150 4.75 -5.43 31.77
CA PRO A 150 5.08 -5.98 33.08
C PRO A 150 3.85 -6.61 33.72
N SER A 151 4.03 -7.74 34.40
CA SER A 151 3.02 -8.34 35.29
C SER A 151 2.91 -7.62 36.64
N GLN A 152 3.74 -6.60 36.89
CA GLN A 152 3.81 -5.82 38.12
C GLN A 152 3.36 -4.37 37.88
N GLY A 153 2.73 -3.77 38.89
CA GLY A 153 2.36 -2.35 38.90
C GLY A 153 1.01 -2.12 39.57
N PHE A 154 0.65 -0.85 39.79
CA PHE A 154 -0.64 -0.49 40.37
C PHE A 154 -1.81 -0.71 39.40
N ARG A 155 -1.61 -0.34 38.13
CA ARG A 155 -2.54 -0.57 37.01
C ARG A 155 -1.73 -1.04 35.81
N ASP A 156 -2.23 -2.03 35.09
CA ASP A 156 -1.57 -2.55 33.90
C ASP A 156 -1.51 -1.47 32.79
N ILE A 157 -0.42 -1.45 32.02
CA ILE A 157 -0.20 -0.45 30.95
C ILE A 157 -1.25 -0.60 29.82
N PRO A 158 -1.60 -1.81 29.35
CA PRO A 158 -2.64 -2.03 28.35
C PRO A 158 -3.97 -1.33 28.66
N SER A 159 -4.52 -1.52 29.88
CA SER A 159 -5.80 -0.93 30.28
C SER A 159 -5.78 0.58 30.40
N GLN A 160 -4.59 1.18 30.53
CA GLN A 160 -4.40 2.63 30.48
C GLN A 160 -4.43 3.16 29.05
N CYS A 161 -4.13 2.32 28.06
CA CYS A 161 -4.07 2.66 26.64
C CYS A 161 -5.43 2.40 25.97
N SER A 162 -6.37 3.33 26.11
CA SER A 162 -7.72 3.19 25.55
C SER A 162 -8.47 1.93 26.03
N GLY A 163 -8.20 1.46 27.25
CA GLY A 163 -8.83 0.26 27.81
C GLY A 163 -8.44 -1.03 27.09
N GLY A 164 -7.21 -1.10 26.57
CA GLY A 164 -6.71 -2.31 25.92
C GLY A 164 -6.46 -3.44 26.89
N ASP A 165 -6.32 -4.65 26.35
CA ASP A 165 -5.93 -5.85 27.08
C ASP A 165 -4.87 -6.63 26.28
N LEU A 166 -4.72 -7.93 26.53
CA LEU A 166 -3.71 -8.78 25.89
C LEU A 166 -4.37 -10.00 25.21
N ASP A 167 -5.61 -9.86 24.72
CA ASP A 167 -6.34 -10.92 24.02
C ASP A 167 -6.09 -10.97 22.51
N GLY A 168 -5.26 -10.06 22.00
CA GLY A 168 -5.04 -9.82 20.58
C GLY A 168 -4.75 -8.36 20.21
N ASP A 169 -4.72 -7.45 21.18
CA ASP A 169 -4.48 -6.02 20.97
C ASP A 169 -3.08 -5.69 20.45
N ASP A 170 -3.04 -4.84 19.42
CA ASP A 170 -1.82 -4.24 18.90
C ASP A 170 -1.60 -2.84 19.51
N PHE A 171 -0.36 -2.57 19.89
CA PHE A 171 0.07 -1.31 20.48
C PHE A 171 1.05 -0.58 19.56
N THR A 172 0.91 0.74 19.50
CA THR A 172 1.89 1.60 18.83
C THR A 172 2.97 1.99 19.83
N ILE A 173 4.23 1.69 19.48
CA ILE A 173 5.42 2.08 20.23
C ILE A 173 6.17 3.12 19.41
N ILE A 174 6.50 4.26 20.00
CA ILE A 174 7.32 5.31 19.37
C ILE A 174 8.50 5.62 20.29
N TYR A 175 9.71 5.49 19.76
CA TYR A 175 10.97 5.79 20.47
C TYR A 175 11.78 6.89 19.78
N ASP A 176 11.15 7.65 18.88
CA ASP A 176 11.67 8.90 18.35
C ASP A 176 11.61 9.98 19.44
N GLU A 177 12.78 10.45 19.90
CA GLU A 177 12.89 11.44 20.98
C GLU A 177 12.13 12.75 20.69
N ARG A 178 11.94 13.10 19.41
CA ARG A 178 11.24 14.32 19.00
C ARG A 178 9.73 14.24 19.22
N LEU A 179 9.20 13.03 19.40
CA LEU A 179 7.77 12.75 19.55
C LEU A 179 7.37 12.38 20.99
N ILE A 180 8.32 12.38 21.93
CA ILE A 180 8.02 12.22 23.36
C ILE A 180 7.26 13.47 23.84
N PRO A 181 6.05 13.33 24.40
CA PRO A 181 5.25 14.47 24.82
C PRO A 181 5.86 15.16 26.05
N THR A 182 5.69 16.49 26.14
CA THR A 182 6.14 17.26 27.31
C THR A 182 5.28 17.00 28.55
N ARG A 183 3.98 16.71 28.35
CA ARG A 183 3.08 16.24 29.41
C ARG A 183 3.07 14.73 29.35
N ILE A 184 3.56 14.11 30.40
CA ILE A 184 3.72 12.65 30.47
C ILE A 184 2.68 12.08 31.42
N ASN A 185 2.11 10.94 31.03
CA ASN A 185 1.33 10.09 31.93
C ASN A 185 0.19 10.80 32.67
N GLU A 186 -0.60 11.60 31.95
CA GLU A 186 -1.87 12.13 32.44
C GLU A 186 -2.76 10.99 32.97
N GLU A 187 -3.65 11.29 33.91
CA GLU A 187 -4.51 10.29 34.52
C GLU A 187 -5.32 9.54 33.45
N PRO A 188 -5.16 8.21 33.33
CA PRO A 188 -5.86 7.42 32.33
C PRO A 188 -7.36 7.35 32.66
N MET A 189 -8.20 7.35 31.62
CA MET A 189 -9.65 7.22 31.80
C MET A 189 -9.98 5.86 32.44
N ASN A 190 -11.08 5.80 33.20
CA ASN A 190 -11.64 4.51 33.60
C ASN A 190 -12.42 3.92 32.42
N TYR A 191 -11.98 2.76 31.96
CA TYR A 191 -12.56 2.00 30.83
C TYR A 191 -13.43 0.84 31.30
N GLU A 192 -13.77 0.75 32.59
CA GLU A 192 -14.68 -0.27 33.11
C GLU A 192 -16.05 -0.19 32.42
N ALA A 193 -16.37 -1.25 31.67
CA ALA A 193 -17.65 -1.36 31.00
C ALA A 193 -18.82 -1.47 31.99
N PRO A 194 -19.98 -0.86 31.68
CA PRO A 194 -21.17 -1.03 32.49
C PRO A 194 -21.64 -2.49 32.45
N LYS A 195 -22.17 -2.99 33.57
CA LYS A 195 -22.71 -4.36 33.63
C LYS A 195 -23.75 -4.60 32.52
N PRO A 196 -23.67 -5.73 31.80
CA PRO A 196 -24.63 -6.05 30.75
C PRO A 196 -26.03 -6.26 31.31
N GLU A 197 -27.05 -6.09 30.46
CA GLU A 197 -28.40 -6.52 30.78
C GLU A 197 -28.49 -8.05 30.71
N LEU A 198 -28.89 -8.68 31.81
CA LEU A 198 -29.06 -10.13 31.90
C LEU A 198 -30.49 -10.51 31.55
N VAL A 199 -30.65 -11.57 30.76
CA VAL A 199 -31.93 -12.21 30.47
C VAL A 199 -31.84 -13.67 30.88
N ASP A 200 -32.91 -14.20 31.49
CA ASP A 200 -32.92 -15.58 31.99
C ASP A 200 -32.77 -16.60 30.85
N ASN A 201 -33.40 -16.33 29.70
CA ASN A 201 -33.31 -17.15 28.50
C ASN A 201 -33.23 -16.26 27.25
N VAL A 202 -32.27 -16.54 26.36
CA VAL A 202 -32.14 -15.84 25.08
C VAL A 202 -33.22 -16.36 24.12
N THR A 203 -34.04 -15.47 23.59
CA THR A 203 -35.08 -15.79 22.60
C THR A 203 -34.81 -15.05 21.29
N ILE A 204 -35.42 -15.51 20.20
CA ILE A 204 -35.34 -14.82 18.90
C ILE A 204 -35.84 -13.37 19.00
N ASP A 205 -36.82 -13.09 19.85
CA ASP A 205 -37.33 -11.72 20.02
C ASP A 205 -36.32 -10.80 20.72
N HIS A 206 -35.49 -11.33 21.63
CA HIS A 206 -34.34 -10.59 22.17
C HIS A 206 -33.34 -10.23 21.07
N ILE A 207 -33.05 -11.17 20.16
CA ILE A 207 -32.13 -10.94 19.03
C ILE A 207 -32.70 -9.88 18.08
N LYS A 208 -33.98 -9.98 17.70
CA LYS A 208 -34.64 -8.97 16.84
C LYS A 208 -34.62 -7.59 17.48
N LYS A 209 -34.97 -7.49 18.77
CA LYS A 209 -34.96 -6.23 19.51
C LYS A 209 -33.55 -5.64 19.57
N PHE A 210 -32.55 -6.45 19.88
CA PHE A 210 -31.15 -6.01 19.90
C PHE A 210 -30.68 -5.54 18.52
N PHE A 211 -31.02 -6.26 17.46
CA PHE A 211 -30.66 -5.88 16.09
C PHE A 211 -31.23 -4.50 15.69
N VAL A 212 -32.52 -4.26 15.98
CA VAL A 212 -33.15 -2.94 15.74
C VAL A 212 -32.52 -1.85 16.61
N ASN A 213 -32.28 -2.14 17.90
CA ASN A 213 -31.62 -1.20 18.80
C ASN A 213 -30.21 -0.85 18.32
N TYR A 214 -29.46 -1.84 17.82
CA TYR A 214 -28.11 -1.64 17.31
C TYR A 214 -28.07 -0.71 16.10
N ILE A 215 -28.97 -0.91 15.14
CA ILE A 215 -29.07 -0.04 13.95
C ILE A 215 -29.36 1.41 14.36
N ASN A 216 -30.23 1.62 15.36
CA ASN A 216 -30.59 2.95 15.84
C ASN A 216 -29.50 3.60 16.73
N ALA A 217 -28.72 2.77 17.42
CA ALA A 217 -27.72 3.20 18.40
C ALA A 217 -26.32 3.39 17.81
N ASP A 218 -26.04 2.94 16.58
CA ASP A 218 -24.72 3.08 15.96
C ASP A 218 -24.38 4.56 15.68
N GLN A 219 -23.69 5.16 16.65
CA GLN A 219 -23.27 6.56 16.63
C GLN A 219 -21.75 6.71 16.72
N LEU A 220 -21.01 5.60 16.67
CA LEU A 220 -19.56 5.56 16.91
C LEU A 220 -18.81 6.52 15.98
N GLY A 221 -19.07 6.43 14.67
CA GLY A 221 -18.44 7.31 13.68
C GLY A 221 -18.82 8.78 13.85
N SER A 222 -20.03 9.08 14.34
CA SER A 222 -20.47 10.46 14.58
C SER A 222 -19.76 11.06 15.80
N ILE A 223 -19.59 10.27 16.87
CA ILE A 223 -18.86 10.65 18.08
C ILE A 223 -17.38 10.90 17.74
N ALA A 224 -16.76 10.01 16.96
CA ALA A 224 -15.37 10.14 16.53
C ALA A 224 -15.12 11.43 15.71
N ASN A 225 -15.97 11.70 14.72
CA ASN A 225 -15.89 12.93 13.93
C ASN A 225 -16.09 14.19 14.80
N ALA A 226 -17.01 14.12 15.78
CA ALA A 226 -17.24 15.23 16.69
C ALA A 226 -16.04 15.47 17.61
N HIS A 227 -15.40 14.40 18.10
CA HIS A 227 -14.19 14.50 18.91
C HIS A 227 -13.07 15.19 18.15
N LEU A 228 -12.79 14.75 16.92
CA LEU A 228 -11.74 15.33 16.09
C LEU A 228 -11.97 16.82 15.81
N ALA A 229 -13.19 17.20 15.41
CA ALA A 229 -13.51 18.59 15.13
C ALA A 229 -13.55 19.48 16.39
N LYS A 230 -13.99 18.95 17.54
CA LYS A 230 -13.97 19.68 18.81
C LYS A 230 -12.56 19.84 19.36
N ALA A 231 -11.72 18.82 19.22
CA ALA A 231 -10.31 18.88 19.58
C ALA A 231 -9.57 19.88 18.67
N ASP A 232 -9.94 20.00 17.40
CA ASP A 232 -9.37 21.04 16.54
C ASP A 232 -9.80 22.45 16.98
N GLU A 233 -11.10 22.66 17.22
CA GLU A 233 -11.68 23.96 17.60
C GLU A 233 -11.19 24.47 18.97
N ALA A 234 -11.08 23.60 19.97
CA ALA A 234 -10.79 24.00 21.34
C ALA A 234 -9.32 24.41 21.56
N PRO A 235 -8.99 25.53 22.24
CA PRO A 235 -7.59 25.95 22.46
C PRO A 235 -6.71 24.88 23.13
N ASN A 236 -7.27 24.14 24.09
CA ASN A 236 -6.59 23.06 24.82
C ASN A 236 -6.76 21.68 24.18
N GLY A 237 -7.32 21.58 22.97
CA GLY A 237 -7.36 20.33 22.20
C GLY A 237 -8.17 19.23 22.88
N ALA A 238 -7.62 18.01 22.90
CA ALA A 238 -8.24 16.84 23.52
C ALA A 238 -8.49 16.99 25.03
N PHE A 239 -7.81 17.94 25.70
CA PHE A 239 -8.05 18.25 27.11
C PHE A 239 -9.35 19.04 27.36
N HIS A 240 -10.04 19.48 26.32
CA HIS A 240 -11.31 20.19 26.48
C HIS A 240 -12.36 19.25 27.08
N GLY A 241 -13.18 19.72 28.03
CA GLY A 241 -14.17 18.88 28.70
C GLY A 241 -15.18 18.21 27.75
N SER A 242 -15.48 18.84 26.61
CA SER A 242 -16.28 18.20 25.55
C SER A 242 -15.57 17.00 24.91
N CYS A 243 -14.25 17.08 24.71
CA CYS A 243 -13.45 15.98 24.15
C CYS A 243 -13.34 14.83 25.16
N ILE A 244 -13.09 15.12 26.43
CA ILE A 244 -13.11 14.12 27.51
C ILE A 244 -14.46 13.40 27.57
N ARG A 245 -15.58 14.14 27.50
CA ARG A 245 -16.91 13.51 27.47
C ARG A 245 -17.16 12.70 26.19
N LEU A 246 -16.64 13.16 25.05
CA LEU A 246 -16.74 12.41 23.79
C LEU A 246 -15.90 11.13 23.83
N ALA A 247 -14.74 11.11 24.50
CA ALA A 247 -13.94 9.91 24.73
C ALA A 247 -14.72 8.87 25.56
N GLN A 248 -15.38 9.30 26.64
CA GLN A 248 -16.26 8.43 27.44
C GLN A 248 -17.41 7.86 26.59
N LEU A 249 -18.11 8.72 25.84
CA LEU A 249 -19.20 8.27 24.95
C LEU A 249 -18.72 7.31 23.86
N HIS A 250 -17.49 7.48 23.37
CA HIS A 250 -16.88 6.59 22.40
C HIS A 250 -16.63 5.21 23.02
N SER A 251 -16.04 5.14 24.22
CA SER A 251 -15.88 3.89 24.96
C SER A 251 -17.23 3.19 25.20
N GLU A 252 -18.23 3.93 25.70
CA GLU A 252 -19.59 3.42 25.91
C GLU A 252 -20.19 2.85 24.59
N ALA A 253 -19.94 3.51 23.45
CA ALA A 253 -20.42 3.06 22.14
C ALA A 253 -19.67 1.82 21.60
N VAL A 254 -18.39 1.66 21.91
CA VAL A 254 -17.61 0.45 21.56
C VAL A 254 -18.12 -0.76 22.33
N ASP A 255 -18.50 -0.57 23.60
CA ASP A 255 -19.01 -1.65 24.46
C ASP A 255 -20.52 -1.87 24.35
N PHE A 256 -21.25 -1.00 23.64
CA PHE A 256 -22.68 -1.19 23.38
C PHE A 256 -23.04 -2.60 22.87
N PRO A 257 -22.29 -3.21 21.92
CA PRO A 257 -22.62 -4.54 21.43
C PRO A 257 -22.49 -5.64 22.49
N LYS A 258 -21.64 -5.42 23.50
CA LYS A 258 -21.38 -6.35 24.62
C LYS A 258 -22.34 -6.13 25.78
N THR A 259 -22.71 -4.87 26.03
CA THR A 259 -23.45 -4.46 27.24
C THR A 259 -24.93 -4.26 27.01
N GLY A 260 -25.36 -4.01 25.77
CA GLY A 260 -26.72 -3.64 25.40
C GLY A 260 -27.10 -2.19 25.76
N LYS A 261 -26.19 -1.42 26.38
CA LYS A 261 -26.47 -0.08 26.90
C LYS A 261 -26.05 1.02 25.94
N SER A 262 -27.03 1.61 25.25
CA SER A 262 -26.75 2.65 24.26
C SER A 262 -26.38 3.97 24.94
N SER A 263 -25.32 4.63 24.44
CA SER A 263 -24.97 5.97 24.87
C SER A 263 -25.81 7.03 24.13
N ILE A 264 -26.32 8.03 24.86
CA ILE A 264 -27.08 9.13 24.26
C ILE A 264 -26.08 10.18 23.79
N PHE A 265 -25.95 10.39 22.47
CA PHE A 265 -25.10 11.46 21.94
C PHE A 265 -25.74 12.85 22.08
N PRO A 266 -25.32 13.68 23.06
CA PRO A 266 -26.03 14.89 23.45
C PRO A 266 -25.92 15.98 22.36
N PRO A 267 -27.00 16.75 22.09
CA PRO A 267 -26.98 17.80 21.07
C PRO A 267 -25.84 18.83 21.25
N LYS A 268 -25.48 19.15 22.50
CA LYS A 268 -24.39 20.09 22.82
C LYS A 268 -23.00 19.63 22.37
N LEU A 269 -22.79 18.32 22.19
CA LEU A 269 -21.52 17.75 21.74
C LEU A 269 -21.49 17.56 20.21
N ARG A 270 -22.60 17.77 19.51
CA ARG A 270 -22.67 17.68 18.05
C ARG A 270 -22.02 18.90 17.42
N VAL A 271 -21.26 18.64 16.36
CA VAL A 271 -20.48 19.67 15.67
C VAL A 271 -21.31 20.30 14.55
N LYS A 272 -21.33 21.64 14.52
CA LYS A 272 -22.05 22.43 13.50
C LYS A 272 -21.16 22.83 12.32
N ARG A 273 -19.86 22.97 12.55
CA ARG A 273 -18.84 23.35 11.55
C ARG A 273 -17.63 22.45 11.69
N PHE A 274 -17.09 21.98 10.58
CA PHE A 274 -15.94 21.07 10.58
C PHE A 274 -14.66 21.77 10.13
N PRO A 275 -13.49 21.35 10.61
CA PRO A 275 -12.24 21.85 10.05
C PRO A 275 -12.10 21.40 8.57
N ASP A 276 -11.43 22.23 7.77
CA ASP A 276 -11.27 22.09 6.33
C ASP A 276 -10.68 20.74 5.89
N PHE A 277 -9.73 20.19 6.66
CA PHE A 277 -9.09 18.90 6.37
C PHE A 277 -10.05 17.70 6.47
N MET A 278 -11.24 17.85 7.07
CA MET A 278 -12.25 16.77 7.15
C MET A 278 -13.14 16.67 5.90
N GLU A 279 -13.05 17.60 4.96
CA GLU A 279 -13.73 17.58 3.64
C GLU A 279 -15.21 17.13 3.71
N LYS A 280 -16.02 17.76 4.57
CA LYS A 280 -17.47 17.47 4.65
C LYS A 280 -18.22 18.36 3.65
N PRO A 281 -18.60 17.87 2.45
CA PRO A 281 -19.15 18.73 1.38
C PRO A 281 -20.53 19.31 1.74
N ASP A 282 -21.28 18.62 2.60
CA ASP A 282 -22.64 18.97 3.01
C ASP A 282 -22.67 19.83 4.29
N LYS A 283 -21.52 20.17 4.87
CA LYS A 283 -21.42 20.89 6.14
C LYS A 283 -20.56 22.16 6.00
N PRO A 284 -20.86 23.22 6.78
CA PRO A 284 -20.00 24.39 6.82
C PRO A 284 -18.60 24.03 7.34
N SER A 285 -17.57 24.61 6.74
CA SER A 285 -16.17 24.36 7.11
C SER A 285 -15.47 25.62 7.67
N TYR A 286 -14.29 25.44 8.27
CA TYR A 286 -13.38 26.51 8.64
C TYR A 286 -11.92 26.10 8.42
N PRO A 287 -11.01 27.02 8.07
CA PRO A 287 -9.59 26.70 7.93
C PRO A 287 -8.96 26.46 9.30
N SER A 288 -8.65 25.20 9.63
CA SER A 288 -8.01 24.85 10.91
C SER A 288 -6.63 25.49 11.00
N GLN A 289 -6.33 26.17 12.11
CA GLN A 289 -5.02 26.80 12.35
C GLN A 289 -4.02 25.84 13.04
N LYS A 290 -4.45 24.62 13.35
CA LYS A 290 -3.63 23.60 14.03
C LYS A 290 -2.84 22.75 13.04
N VAL A 291 -2.06 21.81 13.60
CA VAL A 291 -1.12 20.98 12.85
C VAL A 291 -1.78 20.24 11.69
N LEU A 292 -2.96 19.65 11.89
CA LEU A 292 -3.66 18.91 10.83
C LEU A 292 -4.09 19.82 9.68
N GLY A 293 -4.68 20.98 9.96
CA GLY A 293 -5.03 21.97 8.93
C GLY A 293 -3.82 22.49 8.16
N LYS A 294 -2.71 22.77 8.87
CA LYS A 294 -1.44 23.17 8.24
C LYS A 294 -0.87 22.06 7.34
N LEU A 295 -0.89 20.82 7.79
CA LEU A 295 -0.42 19.67 7.01
C LEU A 295 -1.26 19.49 5.74
N TYR A 296 -2.58 19.45 5.90
CA TYR A 296 -3.54 19.29 4.81
C TYR A 296 -3.34 20.32 3.70
N ARG A 297 -3.24 21.61 4.06
CA ARG A 297 -3.05 22.70 3.08
C ARG A 297 -1.64 22.76 2.49
N SER A 298 -0.63 22.23 3.20
CA SER A 298 0.76 22.22 2.72
C SER A 298 1.07 21.13 1.69
N ILE A 299 0.12 20.23 1.41
CA ILE A 299 0.30 19.11 0.49
C ILE A 299 -0.53 19.38 -0.77
N GLU A 300 0.19 19.56 -1.87
CA GLU A 300 -0.39 19.64 -3.20
C GLU A 300 -0.36 18.26 -3.83
N VAL A 301 -1.54 17.79 -4.25
CA VAL A 301 -1.69 16.54 -4.98
C VAL A 301 -2.05 16.94 -6.40
N SER A 302 -1.10 16.76 -7.32
CA SER A 302 -1.32 17.00 -8.74
C SER A 302 -2.29 15.98 -9.31
N GLU A 303 -3.00 16.35 -10.36
CA GLU A 303 -3.76 15.40 -11.17
C GLU A 303 -2.83 14.35 -11.78
N PHE A 304 -3.36 13.15 -11.98
CA PHE A 304 -2.62 12.09 -12.65
C PHE A 304 -2.62 12.34 -14.16
N ILE A 305 -1.44 12.43 -14.76
CA ILE A 305 -1.25 12.54 -16.20
C ILE A 305 -0.52 11.27 -16.64
N PRO A 306 -1.15 10.40 -17.46
CA PRO A 306 -0.53 9.16 -17.88
C PRO A 306 0.64 9.43 -18.83
N TYR A 307 1.71 8.67 -18.67
CA TYR A 307 2.82 8.59 -19.61
C TYR A 307 2.46 7.61 -20.73
N THR A 308 2.39 8.10 -21.97
CA THR A 308 1.88 7.34 -23.12
C THR A 308 2.95 6.97 -24.15
N ASP A 309 4.18 7.47 -24.01
CA ASP A 309 5.24 7.14 -24.96
C ASP A 309 5.65 5.67 -24.80
N ILE A 310 5.27 4.84 -25.76
CA ILE A 310 5.65 3.43 -25.79
C ILE A 310 7.08 3.32 -26.31
N VAL A 311 7.98 2.81 -25.46
CA VAL A 311 9.37 2.52 -25.80
C VAL A 311 9.57 1.01 -25.80
N PHE A 312 9.86 0.45 -26.96
CA PHE A 312 10.18 -0.97 -27.09
C PHE A 312 11.58 -1.26 -26.53
N ASP A 313 11.70 -2.23 -25.61
CA ASP A 313 12.96 -2.64 -25.02
C ASP A 313 13.48 -3.94 -25.66
N ASP A 314 14.42 -3.80 -26.61
CA ASP A 314 15.06 -4.92 -27.29
C ASP A 314 15.73 -5.94 -26.36
N ARG A 315 16.03 -5.56 -25.10
CA ARG A 315 16.57 -6.50 -24.11
C ARG A 315 15.64 -7.68 -23.86
N LEU A 316 14.34 -7.48 -24.06
CA LEU A 316 13.29 -8.46 -23.80
C LEU A 316 13.05 -9.43 -24.96
N LEU A 317 13.73 -9.25 -26.10
CA LEU A 317 13.67 -10.18 -27.22
C LEU A 317 14.53 -11.42 -26.96
N VAL A 318 13.88 -12.57 -26.92
CA VAL A 318 14.51 -13.88 -26.73
C VAL A 318 14.30 -14.74 -27.97
N PRO A 319 15.35 -15.36 -28.54
CA PRO A 319 15.21 -16.23 -29.73
C PRO A 319 14.15 -17.33 -29.52
N GLY A 320 13.30 -17.55 -30.53
CA GLY A 320 12.23 -18.54 -30.48
C GLY A 320 10.88 -17.99 -29.99
N TYR A 321 10.81 -16.69 -29.66
CA TYR A 321 9.55 -16.03 -29.27
C TYR A 321 8.50 -16.06 -30.39
N GLU A 322 8.94 -16.12 -31.66
CA GLU A 322 8.08 -16.11 -32.84
C GLU A 322 7.08 -17.27 -32.83
N ALA A 323 7.48 -18.42 -32.27
CA ALA A 323 6.64 -19.60 -32.14
C ALA A 323 5.42 -19.39 -31.23
N TYR A 324 5.47 -18.38 -30.35
CA TYR A 324 4.43 -18.09 -29.35
C TYR A 324 3.56 -16.88 -29.70
N LEU A 325 3.79 -16.21 -30.84
CA LEU A 325 3.09 -14.96 -31.17
C LEU A 325 1.58 -15.14 -31.31
N GLU A 326 1.10 -16.19 -31.98
CA GLU A 326 -0.34 -16.41 -32.16
C GLU A 326 -1.06 -16.66 -30.82
N ASP A 327 -0.47 -17.51 -29.96
CA ASP A 327 -0.99 -17.75 -28.60
C ASP A 327 -0.96 -16.47 -27.75
N ALA A 328 0.13 -15.70 -27.84
CA ALA A 328 0.28 -14.44 -27.12
C ALA A 328 -0.79 -13.41 -27.54
N ARG A 329 -1.08 -13.27 -28.84
CA ARG A 329 -2.14 -12.37 -29.33
C ARG A 329 -3.52 -12.80 -28.83
N ALA A 330 -3.81 -14.11 -28.84
CA ALA A 330 -5.06 -14.63 -28.31
C ALA A 330 -5.20 -14.35 -26.80
N CYS A 331 -4.17 -14.68 -26.02
CA CYS A 331 -4.15 -14.42 -24.58
C CYS A 331 -4.25 -12.92 -24.25
N LYS A 332 -3.59 -12.05 -25.03
CA LYS A 332 -3.68 -10.59 -24.85
C LYS A 332 -5.10 -10.09 -25.05
N ARG A 333 -5.78 -10.51 -26.13
CA ARG A 333 -7.18 -10.11 -26.39
C ARG A 333 -8.10 -10.52 -25.25
N ASP A 334 -7.97 -11.74 -24.76
CA ASP A 334 -8.77 -12.23 -23.63
C ASP A 334 -8.46 -11.41 -22.36
N TYR A 335 -7.19 -11.14 -22.07
CA TYR A 335 -6.77 -10.37 -20.88
C TYR A 335 -7.29 -8.95 -20.92
N ASP A 336 -7.13 -8.27 -22.06
CA ASP A 336 -7.57 -6.90 -22.26
C ASP A 336 -9.10 -6.80 -22.14
N SER A 337 -9.84 -7.81 -22.62
CA SER A 337 -11.29 -7.88 -22.46
C SER A 337 -11.70 -7.97 -20.98
N GLU A 338 -11.04 -8.82 -20.20
CA GLU A 338 -11.30 -8.99 -18.76
C GLU A 338 -11.00 -7.70 -17.97
N VAL A 339 -9.83 -7.09 -18.20
CA VAL A 339 -9.44 -5.84 -17.53
C VAL A 339 -10.36 -4.69 -17.93
N ARG A 340 -10.72 -4.58 -19.21
CA ARG A 340 -11.68 -3.57 -19.70
C ARG A 340 -13.08 -3.79 -19.12
N GLY A 341 -13.50 -5.04 -18.95
CA GLY A 341 -14.74 -5.40 -18.23
C GLY A 341 -14.73 -4.84 -16.81
N LEU A 342 -13.62 -5.01 -16.09
CA LEU A 342 -13.45 -4.49 -14.74
C LEU A 342 -13.43 -2.94 -14.70
N MET A 343 -12.75 -2.31 -15.67
CA MET A 343 -12.75 -0.86 -15.84
C MET A 343 -14.17 -0.31 -16.02
N ASN A 344 -14.95 -0.92 -16.92
CA ASN A 344 -16.32 -0.52 -17.21
C ASN A 344 -17.25 -0.73 -16.01
N GLN A 345 -17.13 -1.86 -15.31
CA GLN A 345 -17.95 -2.20 -14.15
C GLN A 345 -17.80 -1.18 -13.02
N TYR A 346 -16.59 -0.67 -12.80
CA TYR A 346 -16.29 0.25 -11.69
C TYR A 346 -16.11 1.72 -12.12
N GLY A 347 -16.21 2.02 -13.42
CA GLY A 347 -16.06 3.38 -13.94
C GLY A 347 -14.64 3.95 -13.79
N VAL A 348 -13.63 3.09 -13.95
CA VAL A 348 -12.21 3.44 -13.96
C VAL A 348 -11.77 3.62 -15.41
N LEU A 349 -11.06 4.71 -15.70
CA LEU A 349 -10.72 5.07 -17.09
C LEU A 349 -9.40 4.49 -17.58
N LEU A 350 -8.46 4.25 -16.68
CA LEU A 350 -7.09 3.90 -17.04
C LEU A 350 -6.75 2.49 -16.53
N GLU A 351 -6.16 1.68 -17.41
CA GLU A 351 -5.75 0.32 -17.05
C GLU A 351 -4.73 0.30 -15.92
N TYR A 352 -3.87 1.33 -15.79
CA TYR A 352 -2.84 1.41 -14.76
C TYR A 352 -3.43 1.43 -13.35
N GLU A 353 -4.59 2.06 -13.17
CA GLU A 353 -5.30 2.13 -11.89
C GLU A 353 -5.84 0.75 -11.53
N VAL A 354 -6.43 0.03 -12.49
CA VAL A 354 -6.94 -1.33 -12.29
C VAL A 354 -5.80 -2.32 -12.06
N ALA A 355 -4.77 -2.29 -12.91
CA ALA A 355 -3.60 -3.15 -12.81
C ALA A 355 -2.89 -2.97 -11.46
N SER A 356 -2.71 -1.74 -10.98
CA SER A 356 -2.05 -1.52 -9.69
C SER A 356 -2.96 -1.64 -8.48
N GLY A 357 -4.28 -1.50 -8.63
CA GLY A 357 -5.20 -1.26 -7.54
C GLY A 357 -5.09 0.16 -6.96
N PHE A 358 -4.31 1.05 -7.58
CA PHE A 358 -4.15 2.44 -7.14
C PHE A 358 -5.20 3.34 -7.80
N ILE A 359 -6.40 3.34 -7.22
CA ILE A 359 -7.55 4.06 -7.78
C ILE A 359 -7.48 5.54 -7.38
N VAL A 360 -7.24 6.39 -8.37
CA VAL A 360 -7.10 7.84 -8.23
C VAL A 360 -8.33 8.56 -8.76
N ASN A 361 -8.90 8.08 -9.86
CA ASN A 361 -10.03 8.65 -10.57
C ASN A 361 -11.17 7.62 -10.67
N THR A 362 -12.39 8.04 -10.39
CA THR A 362 -13.58 7.21 -10.63
C THR A 362 -14.69 8.12 -11.15
N VAL A 363 -15.15 7.86 -12.37
CA VAL A 363 -16.16 8.69 -13.06
C VAL A 363 -17.55 8.37 -12.52
N LEU A 364 -17.81 7.10 -12.27
CA LEU A 364 -19.01 6.68 -11.56
C LEU A 364 -18.83 7.01 -10.09
N LYS A 365 -19.54 8.03 -9.60
CA LYS A 365 -19.86 8.09 -8.17
C LYS A 365 -20.63 6.81 -7.89
N VAL A 366 -19.98 5.77 -7.38
CA VAL A 366 -20.67 4.58 -6.88
C VAL A 366 -21.38 5.04 -5.62
N GLU A 367 -22.57 5.64 -5.79
CA GLU A 367 -23.33 6.40 -4.78
C GLU A 367 -23.69 5.58 -3.52
N LYS A 368 -23.38 4.27 -3.51
CA LYS A 368 -23.75 3.35 -2.44
C LYS A 368 -22.58 2.61 -1.78
N LYS A 369 -21.33 2.70 -2.28
CA LYS A 369 -20.17 2.00 -1.67
C LYS A 369 -19.07 2.98 -1.26
N LYS A 370 -18.42 2.74 -0.12
CA LYS A 370 -17.28 3.57 0.30
C LYS A 370 -16.14 3.35 -0.71
N PRO A 371 -15.39 4.40 -1.11
CA PRO A 371 -14.30 4.27 -2.10
C PRO A 371 -13.26 3.19 -1.77
N ARG A 372 -13.00 2.93 -0.47
CA ARG A 372 -12.10 1.84 -0.05
C ARG A 372 -12.64 0.45 -0.37
N ASP A 373 -13.96 0.25 -0.27
CA ASP A 373 -14.59 -1.03 -0.60
C ASP A 373 -14.46 -1.30 -2.11
N VAL A 374 -14.57 -0.24 -2.93
CA VAL A 374 -14.35 -0.31 -4.39
C VAL A 374 -12.90 -0.66 -4.70
N GLN A 375 -11.94 0.04 -4.10
CA GLN A 375 -10.52 -0.24 -4.30
C GLN A 375 -10.17 -1.68 -3.94
N LYS A 376 -10.65 -2.17 -2.80
CA LYS A 376 -10.44 -3.55 -2.36
C LYS A 376 -11.05 -4.55 -3.35
N SER A 377 -12.30 -4.35 -3.77
CA SER A 377 -12.94 -5.22 -4.76
C SER A 377 -12.17 -5.28 -6.08
N ILE A 378 -11.71 -4.13 -6.61
CA ILE A 378 -10.90 -4.10 -7.84
C ILE A 378 -9.59 -4.87 -7.63
N SER A 379 -8.91 -4.64 -6.49
CA SER A 379 -7.64 -5.27 -6.16
C SER A 379 -7.77 -6.80 -6.03
N ASP A 380 -8.86 -7.28 -5.42
CA ASP A 380 -9.17 -8.71 -5.30
C ASP A 380 -9.42 -9.33 -6.68
N MET A 381 -10.19 -8.67 -7.54
CA MET A 381 -10.52 -9.15 -8.89
C MET A 381 -9.29 -9.18 -9.81
N ILE A 382 -8.47 -8.12 -9.82
CA ILE A 382 -7.25 -8.11 -10.64
C ILE A 382 -6.23 -9.15 -10.17
N ALA A 383 -6.16 -9.44 -8.86
CA ALA A 383 -5.35 -10.52 -8.33
C ALA A 383 -5.82 -11.91 -8.79
N VAL A 384 -7.13 -12.10 -8.98
CA VAL A 384 -7.68 -13.32 -9.60
C VAL A 384 -7.29 -13.40 -11.08
N ILE A 385 -7.48 -12.33 -11.85
CA ILE A 385 -7.10 -12.26 -13.28
C ILE A 385 -5.62 -12.58 -13.45
N ARG A 386 -4.73 -11.93 -12.69
CA ARG A 386 -3.28 -12.20 -12.74
C ARG A 386 -2.94 -13.67 -12.47
N ARG A 387 -3.56 -14.28 -11.45
CA ARG A 387 -3.34 -15.70 -11.14
C ARG A 387 -3.82 -16.61 -12.27
N LEU A 388 -4.98 -16.29 -12.88
CA LEU A 388 -5.51 -17.04 -14.01
C LEU A 388 -4.55 -17.01 -15.20
N TYR A 389 -4.06 -15.82 -15.59
CA TYR A 389 -3.16 -15.67 -16.73
C TYR A 389 -1.74 -16.19 -16.44
N LYS A 390 -1.26 -16.10 -15.19
CA LYS A 390 -0.02 -16.79 -14.78
C LYS A 390 -0.16 -18.30 -14.91
N LYS A 391 -1.27 -18.88 -14.46
CA LYS A 391 -1.54 -20.31 -14.62
C LYS A 391 -1.69 -20.71 -16.10
N ARG A 392 -2.35 -19.89 -16.93
CA ARG A 392 -2.47 -20.12 -18.39
C ARG A 392 -1.11 -20.08 -19.08
N PHE A 393 -0.24 -19.16 -18.67
CA PHE A 393 1.14 -19.07 -19.15
C PHE A 393 1.93 -20.35 -18.81
N GLU A 394 1.86 -20.79 -17.55
CA GLU A 394 2.61 -21.94 -17.03
C GLU A 394 2.09 -23.32 -17.49
N LYS A 395 0.82 -23.40 -17.89
CA LYS A 395 0.10 -24.65 -18.14
C LYS A 395 0.82 -25.64 -19.06
N GLU A 396 1.45 -25.13 -20.12
CA GLU A 396 2.14 -25.97 -21.12
C GLU A 396 3.51 -26.48 -20.66
N PHE A 397 4.03 -25.97 -19.54
CA PHE A 397 5.33 -26.33 -19.00
C PHE A 397 5.23 -27.26 -17.78
N TYR A 398 4.01 -27.58 -17.34
CA TYR A 398 3.82 -28.52 -16.24
C TYR A 398 4.15 -29.95 -16.68
N VAL A 399 4.96 -30.61 -15.86
CA VAL A 399 5.24 -32.04 -15.91
C VAL A 399 4.71 -32.68 -14.64
N GLU A 400 4.27 -33.93 -14.74
CA GLU A 400 3.81 -34.71 -13.59
C GLU A 400 4.98 -34.96 -12.63
N GLY A 401 4.87 -34.39 -11.43
CA GLY A 401 5.82 -34.54 -10.35
C GLY A 401 5.45 -35.67 -9.38
N PRO A 402 6.30 -35.92 -8.38
CA PRO A 402 5.97 -36.84 -7.29
C PRO A 402 4.64 -36.45 -6.63
N GLU A 403 3.85 -37.46 -6.26
CA GLU A 403 2.57 -37.28 -5.55
C GLU A 403 1.48 -36.51 -6.33
N GLY A 404 1.55 -36.48 -7.66
CA GLY A 404 0.53 -35.84 -8.50
C GLY A 404 0.60 -34.30 -8.49
N THR A 405 1.73 -33.74 -8.07
CA THR A 405 1.97 -32.29 -8.10
C THR A 405 2.47 -31.87 -9.48
N ASN A 406 1.99 -30.73 -10.00
CA ASN A 406 2.53 -30.16 -11.25
C ASN A 406 3.83 -29.43 -10.96
N ILE A 407 4.92 -29.81 -11.63
CA ILE A 407 6.24 -29.19 -11.49
C ILE A 407 6.69 -28.62 -12.83
N ILE A 408 7.35 -27.46 -12.82
CA ILE A 408 7.99 -26.89 -14.01
C ILE A 408 9.48 -27.27 -13.98
N PRO A 409 9.97 -28.06 -14.95
CA PRO A 409 11.37 -28.48 -14.97
C PRO A 409 12.30 -27.31 -15.35
N PRO A 410 13.55 -27.26 -14.83
CA PRO A 410 14.49 -26.18 -15.15
C PRO A 410 14.74 -25.98 -16.65
N GLU A 411 14.65 -27.05 -17.44
CA GLU A 411 14.82 -27.04 -18.90
C GLU A 411 13.73 -26.21 -19.61
N ALA A 412 12.53 -26.13 -19.03
CA ALA A 412 11.43 -25.34 -19.57
C ALA A 412 11.73 -23.83 -19.52
N ARG A 413 12.73 -23.40 -18.75
CA ARG A 413 13.01 -21.98 -18.52
C ARG A 413 13.28 -21.21 -19.80
N SER A 414 14.03 -21.78 -20.74
CA SER A 414 14.35 -21.14 -22.02
C SER A 414 13.09 -20.90 -22.88
N PHE A 415 12.16 -21.85 -22.87
CA PHE A 415 10.87 -21.74 -23.55
C PHE A 415 9.94 -20.73 -22.87
N MET A 416 9.93 -20.70 -21.54
CA MET A 416 9.20 -19.67 -20.79
C MET A 416 9.74 -18.26 -21.09
N GLU A 417 11.06 -18.09 -21.22
CA GLU A 417 11.65 -16.81 -21.60
C GLU A 417 11.22 -16.38 -23.01
N ALA A 418 11.21 -17.31 -23.98
CA ALA A 418 10.71 -17.06 -25.33
C ALA A 418 9.21 -16.69 -25.34
N LYS A 419 8.38 -17.39 -24.56
CA LYS A 419 6.95 -17.07 -24.43
C LYS A 419 6.70 -15.72 -23.77
N ALA A 420 7.43 -15.39 -22.71
CA ALA A 420 7.34 -14.08 -22.05
C ALA A 420 7.78 -12.94 -23.00
N SER A 421 8.84 -13.17 -23.78
CA SER A 421 9.26 -12.28 -24.87
C SER A 421 8.16 -12.07 -25.90
N ALA A 422 7.41 -13.13 -26.27
CA ALA A 422 6.29 -13.02 -27.20
C ALA A 422 5.14 -12.18 -26.62
N TRP A 423 4.79 -12.39 -25.34
CA TRP A 423 3.78 -11.59 -24.63
C TRP A 423 4.16 -10.10 -24.59
N TYR A 424 5.45 -9.80 -24.38
CA TYR A 424 5.96 -8.43 -24.46
C TYR A 424 5.89 -7.87 -25.88
N TYR A 425 6.32 -8.65 -26.88
CA TYR A 425 6.32 -8.26 -28.29
C TYR A 425 4.93 -7.85 -28.78
N VAL A 426 3.91 -8.68 -28.57
CA VAL A 426 2.52 -8.40 -29.00
C VAL A 426 1.88 -7.20 -28.31
N THR A 427 2.56 -6.65 -27.30
CA THR A 427 2.06 -5.54 -26.49
C THR A 427 2.81 -4.23 -26.77
N TYR A 428 4.12 -4.29 -27.02
CA TYR A 428 4.97 -3.09 -27.14
C TYR A 428 5.51 -2.87 -28.56
N HIS A 429 5.52 -3.88 -29.44
CA HIS A 429 6.13 -3.75 -30.75
C HIS A 429 5.27 -2.89 -31.68
N ARG A 430 5.90 -1.97 -32.41
CA ARG A 430 5.21 -1.00 -33.29
C ARG A 430 4.25 -1.64 -34.30
N ASP A 431 4.57 -2.86 -34.76
CA ASP A 431 3.78 -3.58 -35.76
C ASP A 431 2.47 -4.14 -35.18
N GLU A 432 2.33 -4.16 -33.85
CA GLU A 432 1.17 -4.65 -33.11
C GLU A 432 0.35 -3.50 -32.49
N ILE A 433 0.87 -2.27 -32.54
CA ILE A 433 0.20 -1.08 -32.04
C ILE A 433 -0.87 -0.68 -33.06
N GLY A 434 -2.14 -0.70 -32.63
CA GLY A 434 -3.27 -0.27 -33.45
C GLY A 434 -3.31 1.24 -33.66
N ASP A 435 -4.15 1.68 -34.62
CA ASP A 435 -4.33 3.11 -34.92
C ASP A 435 -5.05 3.89 -33.81
N ASP A 436 -5.80 3.20 -32.95
CA ASP A 436 -6.54 3.80 -31.82
C ASP A 436 -5.73 3.66 -30.50
N PRO A 437 -5.22 4.77 -29.94
CA PRO A 437 -4.50 4.76 -28.67
C PRO A 437 -5.35 4.28 -27.49
N SER A 438 -6.69 4.36 -27.57
CA SER A 438 -7.60 3.93 -26.51
C SER A 438 -7.74 2.42 -26.39
N ASP A 439 -7.36 1.68 -27.44
CA ASP A 439 -7.32 0.22 -27.45
C ASP A 439 -5.96 -0.36 -27.01
N GLN A 440 -4.95 0.50 -26.83
CA GLN A 440 -3.60 0.09 -26.51
C GLN A 440 -3.40 -0.13 -25.00
N MET A 441 -3.73 -1.34 -24.54
CA MET A 441 -3.45 -1.82 -23.18
C MET A 441 -2.08 -2.49 -23.10
N ILE A 442 -1.27 -2.12 -22.10
CA ILE A 442 0.14 -2.51 -21.95
C ILE A 442 0.46 -3.28 -20.66
N SER A 443 -0.56 -3.56 -19.83
CA SER A 443 -0.41 -4.27 -18.56
C SER A 443 -0.23 -5.80 -18.68
N PHE A 444 -0.66 -6.41 -19.78
CA PHE A 444 -0.64 -7.87 -20.03
C PHE A 444 0.70 -8.59 -19.77
N PRO A 445 1.84 -8.20 -20.37
CA PRO A 445 3.09 -8.94 -20.24
C PRO A 445 3.62 -8.97 -18.81
N TRP A 446 3.26 -7.96 -18.01
CA TRP A 446 3.71 -7.80 -16.62
C TRP A 446 3.07 -8.80 -15.65
N VAL A 447 2.11 -9.61 -16.10
CA VAL A 447 1.68 -10.82 -15.37
C VAL A 447 2.89 -11.72 -15.07
N ASN A 448 3.85 -11.80 -15.99
CA ASN A 448 5.09 -12.57 -15.86
C ASN A 448 6.32 -11.68 -15.63
N HIS A 449 6.16 -10.60 -14.85
CA HIS A 449 7.22 -9.63 -14.57
C HIS A 449 8.53 -10.26 -14.08
N GLU A 450 8.48 -11.33 -13.27
CA GLU A 450 9.65 -12.06 -12.77
C GLU A 450 10.57 -12.51 -13.92
N ILE A 451 9.98 -13.12 -14.96
CA ILE A 451 10.70 -13.63 -16.13
C ILE A 451 11.25 -12.48 -16.96
N LEU A 452 10.45 -11.44 -17.20
CA LEU A 452 10.88 -10.27 -17.97
C LEU A 452 12.03 -9.51 -17.29
N CYS A 453 11.97 -9.36 -15.96
CA CYS A 453 13.04 -8.74 -15.18
C CYS A 453 14.33 -9.58 -15.29
N GLU A 454 14.24 -10.90 -15.21
CA GLU A 454 15.40 -11.77 -15.40
C GLU A 454 16.02 -11.68 -16.80
N ILE A 455 15.19 -11.66 -17.86
CA ILE A 455 15.66 -11.47 -19.24
C ILE A 455 16.43 -10.15 -19.35
N ALA A 456 15.84 -9.06 -18.85
CA ALA A 456 16.45 -7.73 -18.87
C ALA A 456 17.78 -7.69 -18.10
N MET A 457 17.85 -8.32 -16.92
CA MET A 457 19.08 -8.41 -16.11
C MET A 457 20.16 -9.24 -16.81
N LYS A 458 19.83 -10.39 -17.42
CA LYS A 458 20.76 -11.22 -18.20
C LYS A 458 21.34 -10.46 -19.40
N SER A 459 20.49 -9.73 -20.13
CA SER A 459 20.91 -8.93 -21.28
C SER A 459 21.82 -7.76 -20.87
N SER A 460 21.51 -7.12 -19.75
CA SER A 460 22.30 -6.00 -19.20
C SER A 460 23.64 -6.48 -18.63
N GLY A 461 23.67 -7.64 -17.98
CA GLY A 461 24.90 -8.32 -17.54
C GLY A 461 25.83 -8.67 -18.70
N LYS A 462 25.28 -9.26 -19.78
CA LYS A 462 26.03 -9.55 -21.02
C LYS A 462 26.57 -8.28 -21.69
N LYS A 463 25.83 -7.16 -21.66
CA LYS A 463 26.33 -5.86 -22.15
C LYS A 463 27.43 -5.28 -21.27
N ARG A 464 27.34 -5.38 -19.93
CA ARG A 464 28.40 -4.96 -19.01
C ARG A 464 29.66 -5.81 -19.16
N GLU A 465 29.52 -7.12 -19.35
CA GLU A 465 30.62 -8.05 -19.59
C GLU A 465 31.26 -7.83 -20.97
N ARG A 466 30.47 -7.60 -22.02
CA ARG A 466 31.00 -7.19 -23.34
C ARG A 466 31.67 -5.82 -23.30
N ALA A 467 31.12 -4.84 -22.59
CA ALA A 467 31.72 -3.52 -22.44
C ALA A 467 33.02 -3.59 -21.61
N PHE A 468 33.07 -4.42 -20.57
CA PHE A 468 34.28 -4.69 -19.80
C PHE A 468 35.32 -5.41 -20.68
N ASN A 469 34.92 -6.43 -21.42
CA ASN A 469 35.81 -7.15 -22.33
C ASN A 469 36.28 -6.28 -23.50
N ASP A 470 35.48 -5.33 -24.00
CA ASP A 470 35.87 -4.35 -25.01
C ASP A 470 36.82 -3.30 -24.44
N VAL A 471 36.68 -2.91 -23.17
CA VAL A 471 37.64 -2.05 -22.48
C VAL A 471 38.95 -2.81 -22.28
N VAL A 472 38.92 -4.06 -21.83
CA VAL A 472 40.10 -4.93 -21.71
C VAL A 472 40.75 -5.19 -23.07
N TYR A 473 39.98 -5.47 -24.13
CA TYR A 473 40.49 -5.64 -25.50
C TYR A 473 41.07 -4.34 -26.07
N LYS A 474 40.53 -3.17 -25.71
CA LYS A 474 41.08 -1.87 -26.09
C LYS A 474 42.34 -1.53 -25.29
N GLN A 475 42.42 -1.93 -24.03
CA GLN A 475 43.63 -1.82 -23.20
C GLN A 475 44.74 -2.73 -23.75
N ASP A 476 44.43 -4.00 -24.03
CA ASP A 476 45.36 -4.97 -24.65
C ASP A 476 45.81 -4.56 -26.06
N ASN A 477 44.94 -3.91 -26.84
CA ASN A 477 45.31 -3.37 -28.14
C ASN A 477 46.07 -2.03 -28.05
N GLN A 478 45.90 -1.25 -26.98
CA GLN A 478 46.76 -0.09 -26.70
C GLN A 478 48.14 -0.54 -26.24
N ASP A 479 48.24 -1.60 -25.43
CA ASP A 479 49.50 -2.19 -25.02
C ASP A 479 50.22 -2.87 -26.21
N LYS A 480 49.50 -3.59 -27.08
CA LYS A 480 50.08 -4.13 -28.32
C LYS A 480 50.44 -3.07 -29.36
N LYS A 481 49.80 -1.89 -29.35
CA LYS A 481 50.22 -0.73 -30.17
C LYS A 481 51.40 0.02 -29.54
N SER A 482 51.55 0.01 -28.22
CA SER A 482 52.73 0.55 -27.51
C SER A 482 54.03 -0.22 -27.88
N TYR A 483 53.94 -1.54 -28.06
CA TYR A 483 55.05 -2.36 -28.55
C TYR A 483 55.38 -2.19 -30.06
N ARG A 484 54.50 -1.54 -30.85
CA ARG A 484 54.71 -1.33 -32.29
C ARG A 484 54.91 0.14 -32.70
N ALA A 485 54.65 1.09 -31.79
CA ALA A 485 54.79 2.54 -32.00
C ALA A 485 56.03 3.15 -31.32
N SER A 486 56.88 2.33 -30.68
CA SER A 486 58.22 2.72 -30.18
C SER A 486 59.30 2.71 -31.27
N SER A 487 58.92 2.51 -32.54
CA SER A 487 59.75 2.76 -33.71
C SER A 487 59.01 3.71 -34.63
N LEU A 488 59.54 4.94 -34.78
CA LEU A 488 59.07 6.08 -35.58
C LEU A 488 58.25 7.12 -34.81
N THR A 489 58.97 8.03 -34.15
CA THR A 489 58.50 9.40 -33.89
C THR A 489 59.38 10.39 -34.65
N SER A 490 58.77 11.23 -35.49
CA SER A 490 59.25 12.60 -35.70
C SER A 490 58.13 13.51 -36.25
N SER A 491 58.00 14.66 -35.59
CA SER A 491 57.48 15.96 -36.05
C SER A 491 55.97 16.27 -36.02
N ALA A 492 55.70 17.40 -35.34
CA ALA A 492 54.71 18.47 -35.60
C ALA A 492 53.20 18.15 -35.45
N SER A 493 52.28 19.05 -35.10
CA SER A 493 52.18 20.29 -34.30
C SER A 493 50.69 20.70 -34.37
N SER A 494 50.12 21.21 -33.27
CA SER A 494 48.99 22.17 -33.16
C SER A 494 47.75 22.05 -34.06
N SER A 495 46.54 21.95 -33.46
CA SER A 495 45.50 23.01 -33.50
C SER A 495 44.15 22.57 -32.89
N SER A 496 43.48 23.58 -32.34
CA SER A 496 42.21 23.70 -31.60
C SER A 496 40.91 23.67 -32.42
N SER A 497 39.77 23.30 -31.79
CA SER A 497 38.41 23.95 -31.83
C SER A 497 37.31 22.93 -31.43
N SER A 498 36.52 23.09 -30.34
CA SER A 498 35.23 23.83 -30.20
C SER A 498 34.21 23.54 -31.33
N SER A 499 32.90 23.28 -31.16
CA SER A 499 31.91 23.59 -30.11
C SER A 499 30.51 23.03 -30.49
N SER A 500 29.54 23.16 -29.55
CA SER A 500 28.06 23.31 -29.70
C SER A 500 27.24 22.14 -30.31
N SER A 501 26.20 21.55 -29.70
CA SER A 501 25.00 21.99 -28.96
C SER A 501 23.82 22.47 -29.83
N SER A 502 22.69 21.73 -29.78
CA SER A 502 21.36 22.27 -30.08
C SER A 502 20.26 21.44 -29.39
N ARG A 503 19.45 22.14 -28.58
CA ARG A 503 18.15 21.69 -28.03
C ARG A 503 17.04 22.06 -29.02
N SER A 504 15.97 21.27 -29.06
CA SER A 504 14.67 21.68 -29.59
C SER A 504 13.54 21.17 -28.69
N SER A 505 12.64 22.09 -28.38
CA SER A 505 11.40 22.01 -27.60
C SER A 505 10.21 21.63 -28.48
N SER A 506 9.24 20.89 -27.92
CA SER A 506 7.95 20.63 -28.58
C SER A 506 6.77 20.70 -27.62
N SER A 507 5.68 21.21 -28.18
CA SER A 507 4.46 21.77 -27.58
C SER A 507 3.39 20.72 -27.26
N SER A 508 2.58 20.99 -26.23
CA SER A 508 1.45 20.21 -25.75
C SER A 508 0.16 20.46 -26.54
N ASN A 509 -0.56 19.40 -26.94
CA ASN A 509 -1.96 19.46 -27.39
C ASN A 509 -2.85 18.67 -26.42
N PHE A 510 -3.97 19.28 -26.05
CA PHE A 510 -4.98 18.82 -25.09
C PHE A 510 -6.17 18.21 -25.85
N ILE A 511 -6.76 17.11 -25.38
CA ILE A 511 -7.97 16.50 -25.96
C ILE A 511 -9.07 16.46 -24.89
N ASP A 512 -10.25 16.99 -25.23
CA ASP A 512 -11.46 17.12 -24.41
C ASP A 512 -12.39 15.91 -24.65
N TYR A 513 -12.80 15.22 -23.57
CA TYR A 513 -13.60 13.99 -23.61
C TYR A 513 -14.98 14.17 -22.95
N THR A 514 -15.79 15.09 -23.46
CA THR A 514 -17.13 15.39 -22.89
C THR A 514 -18.33 14.87 -23.68
N GLN A 515 -18.17 13.89 -24.59
CA GLN A 515 -19.30 13.43 -25.42
C GLN A 515 -19.41 11.92 -25.58
N TYR A 516 -19.87 11.17 -24.56
CA TYR A 516 -20.49 9.86 -24.81
C TYR A 516 -21.62 9.57 -23.82
N THR A 517 -22.85 9.66 -24.31
CA THR A 517 -24.05 9.10 -23.69
C THR A 517 -24.79 8.25 -24.73
N GLN A 518 -25.36 7.15 -24.25
CA GLN A 518 -26.34 6.24 -24.86
C GLN A 518 -25.83 5.21 -25.88
N LYS A 519 -25.79 3.95 -25.42
CA LYS A 519 -26.33 2.78 -26.12
C LYS A 519 -26.69 1.69 -25.10
N ASP A 520 -27.76 0.96 -25.41
CA ASP A 520 -28.57 0.09 -24.53
C ASP A 520 -27.84 -1.14 -23.95
N PRO A 521 -28.36 -1.75 -22.86
CA PRO A 521 -27.66 -2.79 -22.11
C PRO A 521 -27.73 -4.16 -22.78
N ILE A 522 -26.58 -4.84 -22.84
CA ILE A 522 -26.45 -6.25 -23.21
C ILE A 522 -26.58 -7.08 -21.93
N ASP A 523 -27.48 -8.06 -21.97
CA ASP A 523 -27.79 -9.00 -20.90
C ASP A 523 -26.64 -9.99 -20.69
N TYR A 524 -26.12 -10.07 -19.45
CA TYR A 524 -25.09 -11.03 -19.05
C TYR A 524 -25.63 -11.90 -17.92
N SER A 525 -26.20 -13.06 -18.27
CA SER A 525 -26.42 -14.14 -17.33
C SER A 525 -25.08 -14.81 -17.02
N PHE A 526 -24.57 -14.59 -15.81
CA PHE A 526 -23.44 -15.34 -15.24
C PHE A 526 -23.91 -16.75 -14.85
N ASP A 527 -23.25 -17.79 -15.35
CA ASP A 527 -23.41 -19.17 -14.87
C ASP A 527 -22.86 -19.29 -13.44
N ILE A 528 -23.79 -19.32 -12.48
CA ILE A 528 -23.57 -19.45 -11.04
C ILE A 528 -23.20 -20.90 -10.64
N ASP A 529 -23.36 -21.86 -11.55
CA ASP A 529 -23.28 -23.30 -11.24
C ASP A 529 -21.85 -23.82 -10.98
N TYR A 530 -20.80 -23.07 -11.33
CA TYR A 530 -19.42 -23.51 -11.06
C TYR A 530 -18.94 -23.22 -9.62
N LEU A 531 -19.57 -22.27 -8.92
CA LEU A 531 -19.20 -21.85 -7.56
C LEU A 531 -19.92 -22.64 -6.46
N GLU A 532 -20.98 -23.38 -6.78
CA GLU A 532 -21.73 -24.21 -5.81
C GLU A 532 -21.08 -25.58 -5.52
N SER A 533 -20.06 -25.99 -6.28
CA SER A 533 -19.43 -27.32 -6.13
C SER A 533 -18.47 -27.46 -4.93
N GLN A 534 -18.28 -26.40 -4.14
CA GLN A 534 -17.46 -26.40 -2.93
C GLN A 534 -18.25 -25.68 -1.82
N GLY A 535 -18.98 -26.44 -1.01
CA GLY A 535 -19.96 -25.96 0.00
C GLY A 535 -19.38 -25.17 1.18
N ASP A 536 -18.66 -24.08 0.91
CA ASP A 536 -17.98 -23.24 1.91
C ASP A 536 -18.23 -21.73 1.66
N GLY A 537 -19.16 -21.40 0.75
CA GLY A 537 -19.40 -20.02 0.29
C GLY A 537 -20.11 -19.12 1.30
N MET A 538 -21.04 -19.67 2.10
CA MET A 538 -21.82 -18.87 3.05
C MET A 538 -21.05 -18.58 4.36
N ASP A 539 -20.29 -19.54 4.87
CA ASP A 539 -19.49 -19.38 6.08
C ASP A 539 -18.27 -18.49 5.86
N ARG A 540 -17.66 -18.53 4.67
CA ARG A 540 -16.62 -17.56 4.27
C ARG A 540 -17.17 -16.16 4.08
N LEU A 541 -18.42 -16.00 3.62
CA LEU A 541 -19.05 -14.70 3.49
C LEU A 541 -19.35 -14.09 4.86
N ILE A 542 -19.84 -14.89 5.81
CA ILE A 542 -20.10 -14.45 7.19
C ILE A 542 -18.78 -14.16 7.92
N SER A 543 -17.75 -15.00 7.76
CA SER A 543 -16.41 -14.78 8.31
C SER A 543 -15.74 -13.52 7.74
N SER A 544 -15.86 -13.28 6.42
CA SER A 544 -15.38 -12.07 5.73
C SER A 544 -16.09 -10.79 6.20
N ILE A 545 -17.41 -10.85 6.43
CA ILE A 545 -18.19 -9.73 6.98
C ILE A 545 -17.74 -9.42 8.42
N THR A 546 -17.36 -10.43 9.19
CA THR A 546 -16.95 -10.30 10.59
C THR A 546 -15.50 -9.80 10.71
N GLN A 547 -14.56 -10.34 9.93
CA GLN A 547 -13.17 -9.87 9.83
C GLN A 547 -13.06 -8.46 9.23
N SER A 548 -13.91 -8.09 8.25
CA SER A 548 -13.91 -6.72 7.71
C SER A 548 -14.43 -5.69 8.71
N LYS A 549 -15.20 -6.12 9.72
CA LYS A 549 -15.66 -5.27 10.82
C LYS A 549 -14.64 -5.20 11.97
N GLN A 550 -13.92 -6.28 12.28
CA GLN A 550 -12.77 -6.24 13.19
C GLN A 550 -11.66 -5.32 12.64
N SER A 551 -11.36 -5.41 11.34
CA SER A 551 -10.47 -4.48 10.64
C SER A 551 -11.01 -3.04 10.57
N ARG A 552 -12.31 -2.80 10.81
CA ARG A 552 -12.87 -1.44 10.93
C ARG A 552 -12.64 -0.82 12.31
N MET A 553 -12.30 -1.61 13.33
CA MET A 553 -11.93 -1.09 14.66
C MET A 553 -10.46 -0.64 14.73
N ASN A 554 -9.56 -1.27 13.98
CA ASN A 554 -8.12 -0.89 13.96
C ASN A 554 -7.80 0.40 13.16
N TRP A 555 -8.80 1.06 12.57
CA TRP A 555 -8.58 2.14 11.59
C TRP A 555 -9.57 3.32 11.69
N TYR A 556 -10.04 3.64 12.89
CA TYR A 556 -10.60 4.97 13.21
C TYR A 556 -9.69 5.74 14.16
#